data_AF-A0A9P3ELD8-F1
#
_entry.id   AF-A0A9P3ELD8-F1
#
_cell.length_a   1.000
_cell.length_b   1.000
_cell.length_c   1.000
_cell.angle_alpha   90.00
_cell.angle_beta   90.00
_cell.angle_gamma   90.00
#
_symmetry.space_group_name_H-M   'P 1'
#
loop_
_entity.id
_entity.type
_entity.pdbx_description
1 polymer ?
#
loop_
_entity_poly.entity_id
_entity_poly.type
_entity_poly.pdbx_seq_one_letter_code
_entity_poly.pdbx_strand_id
1 'polypeptide(L)'
;MYLTYNYRSAPVVLEHANQLIQCNPNRLSKPLEAVSDGSLSDLQLYQTDTPEKNIIDIIKSDNLYKNYAILARTNNLIGKESKIEQALKSENIPYVIKSADSLYARPEVKDVIAYFDF
;
A
#
# COMPACT_ATOMS: atom_id res chain seq x y z
N MET A 1 -10.44 -5.63 -27.96
CA MET A 1 -9.13 -4.96 -27.99
C MET A 1 -8.67 -4.78 -26.55
N TYR A 2 -7.53 -5.35 -26.15
CA TYR A 2 -7.06 -5.29 -24.75
C TYR A 2 -5.92 -4.28 -24.63
N LEU A 3 -5.94 -3.44 -23.59
CA LEU A 3 -4.86 -2.51 -23.30
C LEU A 3 -3.64 -3.27 -22.75
N THR A 4 -2.53 -3.28 -23.46
CA THR A 4 -1.27 -3.96 -23.09
C THR A 4 -0.22 -3.01 -22.52
N TYR A 5 -0.39 -1.70 -22.69
CA TYR A 5 0.58 -0.69 -22.26
C TYR A 5 0.30 -0.16 -20.86
N ASN A 6 1.32 -0.13 -20.00
CA ASN A 6 1.30 0.41 -18.65
C ASN A 6 2.09 1.73 -18.61
N TYR A 7 1.43 2.80 -18.17
CA TYR A 7 2.00 4.15 -18.06
C TYR A 7 2.32 4.57 -16.62
N ARG A 8 2.11 3.68 -15.64
CA ARG A 8 2.27 3.98 -14.20
C ARG A 8 3.60 3.51 -13.66
N SER A 9 3.99 2.29 -14.00
CA SER A 9 5.06 1.58 -13.32
C SER A 9 6.32 1.50 -14.16
N ALA A 10 7.47 1.58 -13.49
CA ALA A 10 8.76 1.31 -14.10
C ALA A 10 8.84 -0.12 -14.68
N PRO A 11 9.68 -0.36 -15.71
CA PRO A 11 9.82 -1.67 -16.34
C PRO A 11 10.14 -2.80 -15.36
N VAL A 12 11.08 -2.54 -14.43
CA VAL A 12 11.51 -3.54 -13.42
C VAL A 12 10.34 -3.99 -12.53
N VAL A 13 9.52 -3.06 -12.05
CA VAL A 13 8.35 -3.37 -11.21
C VAL A 13 7.32 -4.17 -11.99
N LEU A 14 7.09 -3.80 -13.26
CA LEU A 14 6.12 -4.45 -14.11
C LEU A 14 6.55 -5.87 -14.49
N GLU A 15 7.85 -6.09 -14.71
CA GLU A 15 8.40 -7.41 -14.99
C GLU A 15 8.18 -8.38 -13.82
N HIS A 16 8.55 -7.99 -12.60
CA HIS A 16 8.31 -8.78 -11.40
C HIS A 16 6.82 -9.08 -11.18
N ALA A 17 5.97 -8.07 -11.40
CA ALA A 17 4.52 -8.25 -11.31
C ALA A 17 4.04 -9.29 -12.33
N ASN A 18 4.45 -9.17 -13.60
CA ASN A 18 4.10 -10.09 -14.68
C ASN A 18 4.55 -11.53 -14.40
N GLN A 19 5.75 -11.73 -13.85
CA GLN A 19 6.24 -13.06 -13.44
C GLN A 19 5.40 -13.64 -12.31
N LEU A 20 5.14 -12.87 -11.25
CA LEU A 20 4.35 -13.33 -10.10
C LEU A 20 2.94 -13.76 -10.53
N ILE A 21 2.30 -12.98 -11.40
CA ILE A 21 0.93 -13.26 -11.84
C ILE A 21 0.87 -14.37 -12.91
N GLN A 22 2.00 -14.82 -13.50
CA GLN A 22 2.04 -15.98 -14.39
C GLN A 22 1.88 -17.31 -13.63
N CYS A 23 2.22 -17.35 -12.35
CA CYS A 23 2.09 -18.56 -11.52
C CYS A 23 0.63 -18.95 -11.19
N ASN A 24 -0.36 -18.13 -11.57
CA ASN A 24 -1.77 -18.38 -11.25
C ASN A 24 -2.42 -19.34 -12.26
N PRO A 25 -3.04 -20.47 -11.82
CA PRO A 25 -3.44 -21.58 -12.69
C PRO A 25 -4.64 -21.31 -13.62
N ASN A 26 -5.40 -20.22 -13.41
CA ASN A 26 -6.61 -19.89 -14.19
C ASN A 26 -6.56 -18.46 -14.76
N ARG A 27 -5.43 -18.07 -15.36
CA ARG A 27 -5.24 -16.71 -15.86
C ARG A 27 -5.32 -16.62 -17.39
N LEU A 28 -6.08 -15.65 -17.88
CA LEU A 28 -6.01 -15.20 -19.26
C LEU A 28 -4.64 -14.53 -19.52
N SER A 29 -3.87 -15.09 -20.45
CA SER A 29 -2.56 -14.54 -20.79
C SER A 29 -2.70 -13.13 -21.36
N LYS A 30 -2.16 -12.16 -20.62
CA LYS A 30 -2.15 -10.75 -21.00
C LYS A 30 -0.87 -10.13 -20.43
N PRO A 31 0.24 -10.15 -21.19
CA PRO A 31 1.46 -9.46 -20.78
C PRO A 31 1.24 -7.95 -20.84
N LEU A 32 1.80 -7.24 -19.87
CA LEU A 32 1.82 -5.78 -19.84
C LEU A 32 3.23 -5.29 -20.15
N GLU A 33 3.34 -4.31 -21.04
CA GLU A 33 4.58 -3.64 -21.39
C GLU A 33 4.62 -2.24 -20.78
N ALA A 34 5.77 -1.88 -20.18
CA ALA A 34 5.95 -0.55 -19.60
C ALA A 34 6.28 0.46 -20.71
N VAL A 35 5.68 1.65 -20.63
CA VAL A 35 5.97 2.76 -21.56
C VAL A 35 7.03 3.72 -20.97
N SER A 36 7.22 3.71 -19.65
CA SER A 36 8.16 4.60 -18.98
C SER A 36 9.58 4.03 -18.96
N ASP A 37 10.59 4.88 -19.12
CA ASP A 37 12.02 4.54 -19.04
C ASP A 37 12.59 4.60 -17.60
N GLY A 38 11.73 4.60 -16.59
CA GLY A 38 12.15 4.78 -15.19
C GLY A 38 13.05 3.63 -14.71
N SER A 39 14.24 3.95 -14.23
CA SER A 39 15.10 3.01 -13.50
C SER A 39 14.80 3.13 -12.00
N LEU A 40 14.36 2.04 -11.39
CA LEU A 40 14.25 1.92 -9.94
C LEU A 40 15.27 0.89 -9.47
N SER A 41 15.91 1.18 -8.34
CA SER A 41 16.80 0.25 -7.65
C SER A 41 16.03 -0.96 -7.11
N ASP A 42 16.75 -2.08 -7.04
CA ASP A 42 16.28 -3.42 -6.69
C ASP A 42 15.37 -3.51 -5.45
N LEU A 43 14.57 -4.58 -5.44
CA LEU A 43 13.75 -4.98 -4.30
C LEU A 43 14.64 -5.17 -3.05
N GLN A 44 14.50 -4.30 -2.05
CA GLN A 44 15.19 -4.46 -0.77
C GLN A 44 14.34 -5.30 0.19
N LEU A 45 14.80 -6.52 0.46
CA LEU A 45 14.23 -7.36 1.50
C LEU A 45 14.88 -7.03 2.85
N TYR A 46 14.09 -6.50 3.78
CA TYR A 46 14.52 -6.30 5.16
C TYR A 46 14.02 -7.43 6.03
N GLN A 47 14.93 -8.25 6.56
CA GLN A 47 14.66 -9.17 7.65
C GLN A 47 15.12 -8.51 8.96
N THR A 48 14.20 -7.82 9.64
CA THR A 48 14.48 -7.16 10.90
C THR A 48 13.29 -7.32 11.85
N ASP A 49 13.58 -7.37 13.15
CA ASP A 49 12.57 -7.40 14.21
C ASP A 49 11.91 -6.03 14.45
N THR A 50 12.51 -4.96 13.90
CA THR A 50 12.04 -3.56 14.03
C THR A 50 11.90 -2.88 12.66
N PRO A 51 11.02 -3.37 11.78
CA PRO A 51 10.85 -2.82 10.43
C PRO A 51 10.39 -1.35 10.44
N GLU A 52 9.69 -0.92 11.49
CA GLU A 52 9.18 0.44 11.66
C GLU A 52 10.28 1.50 11.62
N LYS A 53 11.47 1.22 12.17
CA LYS A 53 12.58 2.18 12.20
C LYS A 53 13.15 2.44 10.81
N ASN A 54 13.42 1.37 10.07
CA ASN A 54 13.93 1.48 8.70
C ASN A 54 12.94 2.21 7.79
N ILE A 55 11.65 1.92 7.93
CA ILE A 55 10.58 2.59 7.16
C ILE A 55 10.60 4.10 7.45
N ILE A 56 10.71 4.50 8.71
CA ILE A 56 10.77 5.90 9.11
C ILE A 56 12.00 6.61 8.55
N ASP A 57 13.17 5.97 8.65
CA ASP A 57 14.42 6.54 8.14
C ASP A 57 14.34 6.79 6.63
N ILE A 58 13.75 5.84 5.89
CA ILE A 58 13.49 5.98 4.46
C ILE A 58 12.54 7.15 4.19
N ILE A 59 11.42 7.24 4.91
CA ILE A 59 10.42 8.31 4.71
C ILE A 59 10.99 9.69 5.04
N LYS A 60 11.83 9.79 6.07
CA LYS A 60 12.45 11.06 6.49
C LYS A 60 13.54 11.54 5.54
N SER A 61 14.19 10.64 4.82
CA SER A 61 15.33 10.98 3.96
C SER A 61 15.02 12.04 2.90
N ASP A 62 13.78 12.07 2.38
CA ASP A 62 13.40 12.94 1.26
C ASP A 62 12.30 13.97 1.63
N ASN A 63 11.78 13.96 2.87
CA ASN A 63 10.69 14.83 3.37
C ASN A 63 9.40 14.88 2.50
N LEU A 64 9.28 14.01 1.50
CA LEU A 64 8.14 13.92 0.59
C LEU A 64 7.14 12.86 1.07
N TYR A 65 6.51 13.09 2.24
CA TYR A 65 5.61 12.12 2.87
C TYR A 65 4.48 11.62 1.96
N LYS A 66 4.03 12.45 0.99
CA LYS A 66 2.97 12.10 0.04
C LYS A 66 3.37 11.04 -0.99
N ASN A 67 4.67 10.83 -1.22
CA ASN A 67 5.17 9.88 -2.21
C ASN A 67 5.32 8.46 -1.66
N TYR A 68 5.12 8.28 -0.35
CA TYR A 68 5.24 6.98 0.31
C TYR A 68 3.87 6.39 0.62
N ALA A 69 3.77 5.07 0.43
CA ALA A 69 2.61 4.28 0.84
C ALA A 69 3.11 2.99 1.51
N ILE A 70 2.57 2.67 2.68
CA ILE A 70 2.87 1.44 3.42
C ILE A 70 1.72 0.46 3.17
N LEU A 71 2.03 -0.72 2.65
CA LEU A 71 1.07 -1.79 2.37
C LEU A 71 1.40 -2.99 3.25
N ALA A 72 0.40 -3.55 3.92
CA ALA A 72 0.55 -4.76 4.72
C ALA A 72 -0.59 -5.73 4.41
N ARG A 73 -0.32 -7.01 4.64
CA ARG A 73 -1.25 -8.10 4.35
C ARG A 73 -2.51 -8.07 5.23
N THR A 74 -2.39 -7.57 6.46
CA THR A 74 -3.48 -7.56 7.45
C THR A 74 -3.67 -6.15 8.00
N ASN A 75 -4.93 -5.70 8.09
CA ASN A 75 -5.29 -4.37 8.60
C ASN A 75 -4.70 -4.08 9.99
N ASN A 76 -4.66 -5.10 10.86
CA ASN A 76 -4.12 -4.97 12.22
C ASN A 76 -2.64 -4.53 12.26
N LEU A 77 -1.88 -4.76 11.19
CA LEU A 77 -0.48 -4.34 11.09
C LEU A 77 -0.31 -2.86 10.71
N ILE A 78 -1.36 -2.15 10.31
CA ILE A 78 -1.33 -0.71 9.96
C ILE A 78 -2.35 0.11 10.78
N GLY A 79 -3.23 -0.53 11.56
CA GLY A 79 -4.26 0.15 12.35
C GLY A 79 -3.75 0.80 13.65
N LYS A 80 -4.72 1.35 14.41
CA LYS A 80 -4.62 2.18 15.63
C LYS A 80 -3.65 1.73 16.74
N GLU A 81 -3.14 0.52 16.67
CA GLU A 81 -2.27 -0.08 17.70
C GLU A 81 -1.02 -0.73 17.10
N SER A 82 -0.75 -0.53 15.81
CA SER A 82 0.46 -1.06 15.19
C SER A 82 1.71 -0.31 15.65
N LYS A 83 2.82 -1.05 15.81
CA LYS A 83 4.15 -0.49 16.01
C LYS A 83 4.50 0.55 14.93
N ILE A 84 4.00 0.37 13.70
CA ILE A 84 4.21 1.31 12.59
C ILE A 84 3.53 2.65 12.86
N GLU A 85 2.27 2.65 13.31
CA GLU A 85 1.55 3.89 13.62
C GLU A 85 2.17 4.61 14.81
N GLN A 86 2.52 3.86 15.87
CA GLN A 86 3.18 4.43 17.05
C GLN A 86 4.48 5.12 16.67
N ALA A 87 5.27 4.50 15.79
CA ALA A 87 6.54 5.05 15.34
C ALA A 87 6.34 6.26 14.41
N LEU A 88 5.33 6.24 13.52
CA LEU A 88 4.97 7.42 12.72
C LEU A 88 4.53 8.60 13.61
N LYS A 89 3.79 8.30 14.68
CA LYS A 89 3.30 9.29 15.65
C LYS A 89 4.42 9.86 16.52
N SER A 90 5.35 9.03 16.99
CA SER A 90 6.50 9.49 17.80
C SER A 90 7.38 10.47 17.02
N GLU A 91 7.50 10.26 15.71
CA GLU A 91 8.30 11.07 14.81
C GLU A 91 7.53 12.23 14.15
N ASN A 92 6.27 12.48 14.55
CA ASN A 92 5.40 13.53 14.02
C ASN A 92 5.22 13.50 12.49
N ILE A 93 5.21 12.30 11.89
CA ILE A 93 5.02 12.15 10.44
C ILE A 93 3.52 12.19 10.12
N PRO A 94 3.05 13.06 9.21
CA PRO A 94 1.65 13.09 8.82
C PRO A 94 1.29 11.85 8.00
N TYR A 95 0.28 11.09 8.44
CA TYR A 95 -0.17 9.87 7.76
C TYR A 95 -1.70 9.81 7.63
N VAL A 96 -2.17 8.99 6.69
CA VAL A 96 -3.60 8.69 6.51
C VAL A 96 -3.76 7.19 6.41
N ILE A 97 -4.49 6.60 7.36
CA ILE A 97 -4.82 5.17 7.34
C ILE A 97 -6.05 4.97 6.45
N LYS A 98 -5.88 4.22 5.37
CA LYS A 98 -7.00 3.73 4.55
C LYS A 98 -7.37 2.32 4.98
N SER A 99 -8.08 2.19 6.09
CA SER A 99 -8.71 0.94 6.51
C SER A 99 -10.13 0.84 5.95
N ALA A 100 -10.55 -0.38 5.61
CA ALA A 100 -11.89 -0.66 5.08
C ALA A 100 -13.01 -0.57 6.13
N ASP A 101 -12.69 -0.25 7.39
CA ASP A 101 -13.67 0.12 8.41
C ASP A 101 -14.28 1.47 8.04
N SER A 102 -15.24 1.36 7.14
CA SER A 102 -16.17 2.37 6.71
C SER A 102 -16.68 3.10 7.94
N LEU A 103 -16.68 4.44 7.92
CA LEU A 103 -17.29 5.26 8.99
C LEU A 103 -18.71 4.77 9.36
N TYR A 104 -19.41 4.18 8.39
CA TYR A 104 -20.72 3.55 8.48
C TYR A 104 -20.77 2.23 9.29
N ALA A 105 -19.63 1.60 9.58
CA ALA A 105 -19.55 0.38 10.39
C ALA A 105 -19.55 0.68 11.89
N ARG A 106 -19.37 1.94 12.29
CA ARG A 106 -19.43 2.34 13.71
C ARG A 106 -20.86 2.17 14.22
N PRO A 107 -21.05 1.57 15.41
CA PRO A 107 -22.39 1.34 15.96
C PRO A 107 -23.17 2.64 16.09
N GLU A 108 -22.54 3.71 16.56
CA GLU A 108 -23.14 5.05 16.68
C GLU A 108 -23.68 5.60 15.35
N VAL A 109 -22.94 5.41 14.26
CA VAL A 109 -23.36 5.88 12.92
C VAL A 109 -24.46 4.98 12.37
N LYS A 110 -24.37 3.67 12.63
CA LYS A 110 -25.41 2.70 12.26
C LYS A 110 -26.74 3.00 12.94
N ASP A 111 -26.72 3.33 14.23
CA ASP A 111 -27.92 3.65 15.01
C ASP A 111 -28.60 4.91 14.48
N VAL A 112 -27.83 5.94 14.13
CA VAL A 112 -28.36 7.18 13.55
C VAL A 112 -28.96 6.93 12.16
N ILE A 113 -28.29 6.15 11.30
CA ILE A 113 -28.82 5.81 9.97
C ILE A 113 -30.11 4.98 10.09
N ALA A 114 -30.15 4.00 11.00
CA ALA A 114 -31.34 3.19 11.25
C ALA A 114 -32.52 4.03 11.74
N TYR A 115 -32.27 5.12 12.46
CA TYR A 115 -33.30 6.06 12.89
C TYR A 115 -33.88 6.90 11.74
N PHE A 116 -33.09 7.18 10.69
CA PHE A 116 -33.54 7.96 9.52
C PHE A 116 -34.18 7.11 8.41
N ASP A 117 -33.96 5.79 8.41
CA ASP A 117 -34.57 4.86 7.45
C ASP A 117 -36.02 4.46 7.80
N PHE A 118 -36.55 4.91 8.95
CA PHE A 118 -37.95 4.76 9.39
C PHE A 118 -38.73 6.06 9.19
#